data_AF-A0A2D5BNL9-F1
#
_entry.id   AF-A0A2D5BNL9-F1
#
_cell.length_a   1.000
_cell.length_b   1.000
_cell.length_c   1.000
_cell.angle_alpha   90.00
_cell.angle_beta   90.00
_cell.angle_gamma   90.00
#
_symmetry.space_group_name_H-M   'P 1'
#
loop_
_entity.id
_entity.type
_entity.pdbx_description
1 polymer ?
#
loop_
_entity_poly.entity_id
_entity_poly.type
_entity_poly.pdbx_seq_one_letter_code
_entity_poly.pdbx_strand_id
1 'polypeptide(L)'
;MSEPGVFHPGHDELHGQTVVLFTTGPRTFIGRWDEDTGEMIRMVGVCMHEDGASDLGRDAWVEQTKKFGIPIEHQTITVPKGEVDRVVKLREV
;
A
#
# COMPACT_ATOMS: atom_id res chain seq x y z
N MET A 1 -18.60 28.42 9.74
CA MET A 1 -17.38 29.04 9.17
C MET A 1 -16.68 27.95 8.41
N SER A 2 -16.72 28.00 7.08
CA SER A 2 -16.16 26.96 6.23
C SER A 2 -14.75 27.35 5.82
N GLU A 3 -13.75 26.57 6.21
CA GLU A 3 -12.38 26.73 5.73
C GLU A 3 -12.29 26.28 4.26
N PRO A 4 -11.58 27.01 3.39
CA PRO A 4 -11.46 26.64 1.99
C PRO A 4 -10.44 25.51 1.83
N GLY A 5 -10.92 24.27 1.82
CA GLY A 5 -10.12 23.13 1.33
C GLY A 5 -9.92 23.27 -0.17
N VAL A 6 -8.67 23.43 -0.60
CA VAL A 6 -8.29 23.42 -2.03
C VAL A 6 -8.57 22.01 -2.56
N PHE A 7 -9.68 21.85 -3.29
CA PHE A 7 -9.99 20.63 -4.03
C PHE A 7 -9.12 20.60 -5.29
N HIS A 8 -8.16 19.67 -5.34
CA HIS A 8 -7.50 19.30 -6.60
C HIS A 8 -8.38 18.23 -7.29
N PRO A 9 -8.91 18.47 -8.49
CA PRO A 9 -9.58 17.44 -9.27
C PRO A 9 -8.52 16.41 -9.70
N GLY A 10 -8.46 15.28 -8.98
CA GLY A 10 -7.53 14.17 -9.31
C GLY A 10 -6.88 13.46 -8.12
N HIS A 11 -7.11 13.88 -6.87
CA HIS A 11 -6.60 13.12 -5.73
C HIS A 11 -7.54 11.97 -5.38
N ASP A 12 -7.07 10.75 -5.65
CA ASP A 12 -7.54 9.53 -5.01
C ASP A 12 -7.49 9.71 -3.48
N GLU A 13 -8.54 9.28 -2.76
CA GLU A 13 -8.65 9.39 -1.30
C GLU A 13 -7.48 8.76 -0.54
N LEU A 14 -6.77 7.82 -1.17
CA LEU A 14 -5.59 7.17 -0.61
C LEU A 14 -4.29 7.93 -0.89
N HIS A 15 -4.27 8.95 -1.75
CA HIS A 15 -3.05 9.64 -2.15
C HIS A 15 -2.23 10.11 -0.95
N GLY A 16 -0.99 9.61 -0.90
CA GLY A 16 -0.02 9.91 0.13
C GLY A 16 -0.20 9.15 1.45
N GLN A 17 -1.20 8.28 1.56
CA GLN A 17 -1.41 7.42 2.72
C GLN A 17 -0.52 6.17 2.63
N THR A 18 -0.06 5.70 3.79
CA THR A 18 0.54 4.39 3.90
C THR A 18 -0.55 3.32 3.91
N VAL A 19 -0.47 2.37 2.98
CA VAL A 19 -1.46 1.31 2.81
C VAL A 19 -0.80 -0.07 2.82
N VAL A 20 -1.60 -1.08 3.15
CA VAL A 20 -1.35 -2.48 2.86
C VAL A 20 -2.16 -2.84 1.63
N LEU A 21 -1.49 -3.29 0.57
CA LEU A 21 -2.10 -3.79 -0.65
C LEU A 21 -1.99 -5.30 -0.67
N PHE A 22 -3.14 -5.97 -0.59
CA PHE A 22 -3.26 -7.43 -0.70
C PHE A 22 -3.49 -7.79 -2.16
N THR A 23 -2.72 -8.75 -2.68
CA THR A 23 -2.95 -9.30 -4.01
C THR A 23 -3.70 -10.63 -3.94
N THR A 24 -4.25 -11.04 -5.07
CA THR A 24 -4.81 -12.39 -5.27
C THR A 24 -3.73 -13.47 -5.36
N GLY A 25 -2.47 -13.08 -5.56
CA GLY A 25 -1.30 -13.95 -5.53
C GLY A 25 -0.65 -14.04 -4.14
N PRO A 26 0.58 -14.58 -4.05
CA PRO A 26 1.28 -14.77 -2.78
C PRO A 26 1.84 -13.46 -2.20
N ARG A 27 1.72 -12.34 -2.91
CA ARG A 27 2.39 -11.08 -2.56
C ARG A 27 1.50 -10.12 -1.81
N THR A 28 2.09 -9.42 -0.85
CA THR A 28 1.47 -8.32 -0.12
C THR A 28 2.47 -7.17 -0.04
N PHE A 29 2.01 -5.96 -0.25
CA PHE A 29 2.86 -4.78 -0.29
C PHE A 29 2.45 -3.79 0.80
N ILE A 30 3.43 -3.15 1.43
CA ILE A 30 3.20 -2.00 2.32
C ILE A 30 4.01 -0.83 1.80
N GLY A 31 3.35 0.32 1.60
CA GLY A 31 4.01 1.51 1.10
C GLY A 31 3.05 2.69 0.98
N ARG A 32 3.55 3.80 0.42
CA ARG A 32 2.76 5.03 0.25
C ARG A 32 2.04 5.00 -1.09
N TRP A 33 0.72 5.17 -1.08
CA TRP A 33 -0.09 5.30 -2.28
C TRP A 33 0.29 6.55 -3.06
N ASP A 34 0.55 6.40 -4.36
CA ASP A 34 0.83 7.51 -5.26
C ASP A 34 -0.35 7.77 -6.20
N GLU A 35 -0.77 6.77 -6.99
CA GLU A 35 -1.85 6.94 -7.95
C GLU A 35 -2.53 5.61 -8.31
N ASP A 36 -3.82 5.69 -8.65
CA ASP A 36 -4.57 4.66 -9.36
C ASP A 36 -4.89 5.18 -10.76
N THR A 37 -4.31 4.57 -11.78
CA THR A 37 -4.50 4.97 -13.18
C THR A 37 -5.74 4.32 -13.81
N GLY A 38 -6.46 3.49 -13.06
CA GLY A 38 -7.53 2.62 -13.54
C GLY A 38 -7.04 1.22 -13.94
N GLU A 39 -5.82 1.09 -14.45
CA GLU A 39 -5.21 -0.19 -14.85
C GLU A 39 -4.11 -0.65 -13.90
N MET A 40 -3.37 0.31 -13.34
CA MET A 40 -2.23 0.06 -12.47
C MET A 40 -2.36 0.87 -11.19
N ILE A 41 -1.95 0.27 -10.07
CA ILE A 41 -1.74 0.96 -8.81
C ILE A 41 -0.25 1.26 -8.67
N ARG A 42 0.10 2.51 -8.43
CA ARG A 42 1.47 2.93 -8.16
C ARG A 42 1.66 3.24 -6.69
N MET A 43 2.75 2.72 -6.13
CA MET A 43 3.15 2.94 -4.75
C MET A 43 4.63 3.31 -4.68
N VAL A 44 5.01 4.08 -3.67
CA VAL A 44 6.39 4.51 -3.40
C VAL A 44 6.84 4.13 -2.00
N GLY A 45 8.15 3.91 -1.83
CA GLY A 45 8.74 3.52 -0.55
C GLY A 45 8.14 2.23 0.00
N VAL A 46 8.26 1.15 -0.75
CA VAL A 46 7.51 -0.10 -0.54
C VAL A 46 8.40 -1.20 0.03
N CYS A 47 7.86 -1.98 0.95
CA CYS A 47 8.35 -3.32 1.29
C CYS A 47 7.36 -4.38 0.82
N MET A 48 7.85 -5.59 0.55
CA MET A 48 7.05 -6.69 0.03
C MET A 48 7.17 -7.92 0.93
N HIS A 49 6.04 -8.57 1.15
CA HIS A 49 5.96 -9.93 1.66
C HIS A 49 5.52 -10.88 0.56
N GLU A 50 6.12 -12.06 0.53
CA GLU A 50 5.71 -13.17 -0.32
C GLU A 50 5.49 -14.41 0.56
N ASP A 51 4.28 -14.98 0.50
CA ASP A 51 3.91 -16.17 1.26
C ASP A 51 4.87 -17.33 0.94
N GLY A 52 5.49 -17.89 1.98
CA GLY A 52 6.46 -18.98 1.88
C GLY A 52 7.92 -18.55 1.68
N ALA A 53 8.20 -17.27 1.45
CA ALA A 53 9.58 -16.77 1.35
C ALA A 53 10.26 -16.54 2.71
N SER A 54 9.47 -16.44 3.80
CA SER A 54 9.98 -16.30 5.16
C SER A 54 9.16 -17.14 6.15
N ASP A 55 9.74 -17.44 7.31
CA ASP A 55 9.04 -18.10 8.41
C ASP A 55 7.93 -17.23 9.03
N LEU A 56 7.90 -15.93 8.69
CA LEU A 56 6.91 -14.98 9.17
C LEU A 56 5.71 -14.96 8.23
N GLY A 57 4.54 -15.36 8.75
CA GLY A 57 3.29 -15.22 8.03
C GLY A 57 2.93 -13.75 7.77
N ARG A 58 2.17 -13.50 6.70
CA ARG A 58 1.79 -12.15 6.25
C ARG A 58 1.28 -11.25 7.38
N ASP A 59 0.32 -11.72 8.17
CA ASP A 59 -0.32 -10.88 9.19
C ASP A 59 0.67 -10.46 10.29
N ALA A 60 1.56 -11.37 10.70
CA ALA A 60 2.61 -11.06 11.65
C ALA A 60 3.67 -10.09 11.07
N TRP A 61 3.95 -10.19 9.78
CA TRP A 61 4.80 -9.25 9.06
C TRP A 61 4.18 -7.84 8.96
N VAL A 62 2.86 -7.74 8.73
CA VAL A 62 2.16 -6.44 8.73
C VAL A 62 2.24 -5.78 10.11
N GLU A 63 1.97 -6.52 11.19
CA GLU A 63 2.06 -6.02 12.56
C GLU A 63 3.48 -5.57 12.92
N GLN A 64 4.49 -6.34 12.49
CA GLN A 64 5.89 -5.97 12.69
C GLN A 64 6.23 -4.66 11.96
N THR A 65 5.82 -4.54 10.69
CA THR A 65 6.04 -3.33 9.88
C THR A 65 5.35 -2.11 10.49
N LYS A 66 4.12 -2.28 10.99
CA LYS A 66 3.38 -1.23 11.71
C LYS A 66 4.11 -0.75 12.97
N LYS A 67 4.75 -1.68 13.69
CA LYS A 67 5.46 -1.39 14.94
C LYS A 67 6.83 -0.73 14.74
N PHE A 68 7.59 -1.17 13.73
CA PHE A 68 8.99 -0.75 13.56
C PHE A 68 9.22 0.20 12.38
N GLY A 69 8.18 0.46 11.58
CA GLY A 69 8.28 1.24 10.35
C GLY A 69 8.55 0.37 9.12
N ILE A 70 8.48 0.99 7.95
CA ILE A 70 8.59 0.33 6.65
C ILE A 70 10.07 0.22 6.26
N PRO A 71 10.64 -0.98 6.17
CA PRO A 71 11.97 -1.17 5.59
C PRO A 71 11.88 -1.05 4.07
N ILE A 72 12.15 0.13 3.50
CA ILE A 72 11.98 0.36 2.05
C ILE A 72 12.91 -0.58 1.24
N GLU A 73 12.30 -1.50 0.50
CA GLU A 73 12.97 -2.43 -0.42
C GLU A 73 12.89 -1.92 -1.86
N HIS A 74 11.79 -1.26 -2.20
CA HIS A 74 11.52 -0.71 -3.52
C HIS A 74 11.16 0.78 -3.44
N GLN A 75 11.86 1.62 -4.20
CA GLN A 75 11.55 3.05 -4.27
C GLN A 75 10.18 3.32 -4.90
N THR A 76 9.82 2.54 -5.92
CA THR A 76 8.53 2.61 -6.61
C THR A 76 8.17 1.24 -7.14
N ILE A 77 6.89 0.88 -7.03
CA ILE A 77 6.32 -0.28 -7.72
C ILE A 77 5.07 0.14 -8.47
N THR A 78 4.71 -0.66 -9.47
CA THR A 78 3.39 -0.62 -10.10
C THR A 78 2.81 -2.03 -10.06
N VAL A 79 1.56 -2.15 -9.61
CA VAL A 79 0.84 -3.42 -9.48
C VAL A 79 -0.38 -3.38 -10.39
N PRO A 80 -0.62 -4.37 -11.24
CA PRO A 80 -1.84 -4.43 -12.04
C PRO A 80 -3.08 -4.44 -11.13
N LYS A 81 -4.05 -3.56 -11.40
CA LYS A 81 -5.26 -3.44 -10.58
C LYS A 81 -6.06 -4.75 -10.54
N GLY A 82 -6.02 -5.53 -11.63
CA GLY A 82 -6.65 -6.85 -11.71
C GLY A 82 -6.04 -7.91 -10.78
N GLU A 83 -4.83 -7.68 -10.25
CA GLU A 83 -4.19 -8.56 -9.28
C GLU A 83 -4.49 -8.15 -7.82
N VAL A 84 -5.08 -6.96 -7.61
CA VAL A 84 -5.37 -6.42 -6.28
C VAL A 84 -6.67 -7.01 -5.73
N ASP A 85 -6.59 -7.66 -4.57
CA ASP A 85 -7.76 -8.14 -3.84
C ASP A 85 -8.41 -7.00 -3.05
N ARG A 86 -7.60 -6.30 -2.24
CA ARG A 86 -8.05 -5.16 -1.44
C ARG A 86 -6.89 -4.28 -1.00
N VAL A 87 -7.23 -3.04 -0.64
CA VAL A 87 -6.29 -2.05 -0.10
C VAL A 87 -6.84 -1.53 1.23
N VAL A 88 -6.00 -1.47 2.26
CA VAL A 88 -6.38 -0.98 3.60
C VAL A 88 -5.32 0.01 4.08
N LYS A 89 -5.71 1.10 4.76
CA LYS A 89 -4.73 2.00 5.36
C LYS A 89 -3.99 1.25 6.47
N LEU A 90 -2.66 1.34 6.53
CA LEU A 90 -1.87 0.59 7.52
C LEU A 90 -2.29 0.89 8.97
N ARG A 91 -2.78 2.11 9.24
CA ARG A 91 -3.28 2.51 10.57
C ARG A 91 -4.61 1.84 10.96
N GLU A 92 -5.35 1.30 9.99
CA GLU A 92 -6.67 0.67 10.13
C GLU A 92 -6.59 -0.86 10.09
N VAL A 93 -5.41 -1.41 9.78
CA VAL A 93 -5.11 -2.84 9.93
C VAL A 93 -4.93 -3.19 11.39
#